data_AF-A0A563UJP2-F1
#
_entry.id   AF-A0A563UJP2-F1
#
_cell.length_a   1.000
_cell.length_b   1.000
_cell.length_c   1.000
_cell.angle_alpha   90.00
_cell.angle_beta   90.00
_cell.angle_gamma   90.00
#
_symmetry.space_group_name_H-M   'P 1'
#
loop_
_entity.id
_entity.type
_entity.pdbx_description
1 polymer ?
#
loop_
_entity_poly.entity_id
_entity_poly.type
_entity_poly.pdbx_seq_one_letter_code
_entity_poly.pdbx_strand_id
1 'polypeptide(L)'
;MDFDKIVILPIVSKPFLKMNSDQISQTRTFISRGWEVFLQSIASLMLAWGIIWIVFVYCSSPLKQKVQLHVPTKGAPFKDSSTFKQDKSTDNEESDKNYWAIQGTKGDFTNGIGGFFAAAAGFIYLFLSFSKQRESNAVQRDAFAHEKIEGRFFELIGLHRDNVAELSFTYYYRKKVVNRDLPMPEPIKDRVTQRKIFQVFKTQFKELQDEIEHFFIDKKITDVYEDTYRLRLIKNSTVVDRNIDLLILAKADILYLMIFFGVGIEGRETILNLTKNKYKELFLVDVLKYAALKPKVESDFYVNWWAINSLTNKRQRFEEILLKRNLTSTNKKVKVTSEKDVNIQSKATFYPDDYDKYYGGHQFRLGHYFRHLYQTVSFINDQPDISGIDQRNYIRHLRGQLSTDEQIIFFLNSLSQLGRVWELEEKKTGMAVERRQQLVTDYALIKNIPNDEAIKGFKLSHFYPSIDYEGFMSVK
;
A
#
# COMPACT_ATOMS: atom_id res chain seq x y z
N MET A 1 22.13 46.33 7.82
CA MET A 1 21.05 46.64 6.86
C MET A 1 20.36 45.34 6.55
N ASP A 2 19.11 45.26 7.00
CA ASP A 2 18.30 44.04 7.13
C ASP A 2 17.98 43.35 5.80
N PHE A 3 18.18 42.04 5.77
CA PHE A 3 17.52 41.10 4.86
C PHE A 3 16.39 40.41 5.61
N ASP A 4 15.28 41.11 5.85
CA ASP A 4 14.04 40.50 6.33
C ASP A 4 12.89 41.45 6.07
N LYS A 5 12.23 41.29 4.91
CA LYS A 5 10.83 41.66 4.59
C LYS A 5 10.61 41.66 3.07
N ILE A 6 10.34 40.50 2.49
CA ILE A 6 9.50 40.42 1.29
C ILE A 6 8.41 39.39 1.56
N VAL A 7 7.21 39.90 1.78
CA VAL A 7 5.97 39.16 1.97
C VAL A 7 5.55 38.59 0.62
N ILE A 8 5.44 37.26 0.51
CA ILE A 8 4.84 36.57 -0.64
C ILE A 8 3.35 36.39 -0.36
N LEU A 9 2.49 37.06 -1.12
CA LEU A 9 1.05 36.81 -1.14
C LEU A 9 0.74 35.57 -2.01
N PRO A 10 -0.22 34.71 -1.62
CA PRO A 10 -0.59 33.54 -2.42
C PRO A 10 -1.54 33.95 -3.56
N ILE A 11 -1.17 33.63 -4.80
CA ILE A 11 -2.08 33.77 -5.94
C ILE A 11 -2.99 32.54 -5.98
N VAL A 12 -4.27 32.80 -5.77
CA VAL A 12 -5.41 31.88 -5.90
C VAL A 12 -5.45 31.31 -7.32
N SER A 13 -5.35 29.98 -7.45
CA SER A 13 -5.58 29.25 -8.70
C SER A 13 -7.07 29.20 -9.04
N LYS A 14 -7.49 29.83 -10.14
CA LYS A 14 -8.76 29.51 -10.82
C LYS A 14 -8.52 28.42 -11.88
N PRO A 15 -9.48 27.51 -12.12
CA PRO A 15 -9.30 26.38 -13.01
C PRO A 15 -9.34 26.82 -14.49
N PHE A 16 -8.36 26.38 -15.28
CA PHE A 16 -8.37 26.57 -16.72
C PHE A 16 -9.46 25.69 -17.38
N LEU A 17 -10.24 26.33 -18.26
CA LEU A 17 -11.34 25.74 -19.02
C LEU A 17 -10.88 24.52 -19.83
N LYS A 18 -11.60 23.40 -19.68
CA LYS A 18 -11.43 22.16 -20.43
C LYS A 18 -11.98 22.38 -21.85
N MET A 19 -11.11 22.45 -22.86
CA MET A 19 -11.54 22.51 -24.27
C MET A 19 -12.10 21.16 -24.72
N ASN A 20 -13.28 21.17 -25.35
CA ASN A 20 -13.93 19.98 -25.90
C ASN A 20 -13.27 19.52 -27.22
N SER A 21 -13.47 18.24 -27.57
CA SER A 21 -12.85 17.55 -28.73
C SER A 21 -13.01 18.29 -30.06
N ASP A 22 -14.12 18.99 -30.26
CA ASP A 22 -14.39 19.74 -31.49
C ASP A 22 -13.52 21.00 -31.61
N GLN A 23 -13.15 21.64 -30.49
CA GLN A 23 -12.23 22.78 -30.52
C GLN A 23 -10.78 22.35 -30.77
N ILE A 24 -10.41 21.13 -30.35
CA ILE A 24 -9.09 20.53 -30.65
C ILE A 24 -9.00 20.15 -32.14
N SER A 25 -10.11 19.71 -32.74
CA SER A 25 -10.20 19.40 -34.17
C SER A 25 -10.12 20.66 -35.05
N GLN A 26 -10.83 21.73 -34.67
CA GLN A 26 -10.78 23.01 -35.38
C GLN A 26 -9.42 23.71 -35.24
N THR A 27 -8.77 23.62 -34.07
CA THR A 27 -7.40 24.17 -33.91
C THR A 27 -6.36 23.37 -34.69
N ARG A 28 -6.49 22.03 -34.78
CA ARG A 28 -5.63 21.19 -35.64
C ARG A 28 -5.76 21.56 -37.12
N THR A 29 -6.97 21.76 -37.62
CA THR A 29 -7.22 22.09 -39.04
C THR A 29 -6.81 23.53 -39.38
N PHE A 30 -6.90 24.46 -38.43
CA PHE A 30 -6.40 25.82 -38.60
C PHE A 30 -4.86 25.87 -38.63
N ILE A 31 -4.20 25.10 -37.75
CA ILE A 31 -2.74 24.98 -37.71
C ILE A 31 -2.21 24.26 -38.96
N SER A 32 -2.89 23.22 -39.46
CA SER A 32 -2.46 22.53 -40.68
C SER A 32 -2.59 23.41 -41.92
N ARG A 33 -3.67 24.21 -42.05
CA ARG A 33 -3.81 25.19 -43.12
C ARG A 33 -2.78 26.32 -43.03
N GLY A 34 -2.48 26.81 -41.82
CA GLY A 34 -1.41 27.78 -41.60
C GLY A 34 -0.03 27.25 -41.98
N TRP A 35 0.22 25.96 -41.70
CA TRP A 35 1.46 25.26 -42.05
C TRP A 35 1.62 25.04 -43.56
N GLU A 36 0.53 24.69 -44.27
CA GLU A 36 0.57 24.55 -45.73
C GLU A 36 0.81 25.88 -46.45
N VAL A 37 0.16 26.97 -45.99
CA VAL A 37 0.38 28.32 -46.55
C VAL A 37 1.80 28.81 -46.27
N PHE A 38 2.35 28.50 -45.10
CA PHE A 38 3.73 28.82 -44.75
C PHE A 38 4.74 28.02 -45.60
N LEU A 39 4.54 26.72 -45.78
CA LEU A 39 5.38 25.87 -46.62
C LEU A 39 5.28 26.25 -48.11
N GLN A 40 4.10 26.61 -48.61
CA GLN A 40 3.92 27.12 -49.97
C GLN A 40 4.64 28.45 -50.16
N SER A 41 4.59 29.36 -49.18
CA SER A 41 5.29 30.64 -49.23
C SER A 41 6.81 30.45 -49.26
N ILE A 42 7.35 29.50 -48.49
CA ILE A 42 8.76 29.12 -48.51
C ILE A 42 9.14 28.46 -49.84
N ALA A 43 8.32 27.54 -50.36
CA ALA A 43 8.57 26.89 -51.64
C ALA A 43 8.54 27.87 -52.82
N SER A 44 7.63 28.85 -52.80
CA SER A 44 7.58 29.94 -53.78
C SER A 44 8.79 30.87 -53.69
N LEU A 45 9.27 31.17 -52.47
CA LEU A 45 10.50 31.93 -52.26
C LEU A 45 11.74 31.15 -52.73
N MET A 46 11.80 29.84 -52.50
CA MET A 46 12.90 28.97 -52.97
C MET A 46 12.88 28.78 -54.50
N LEU A 47 11.71 28.69 -55.12
CA LEU A 47 11.57 28.66 -56.58
C LEU A 47 11.94 30.01 -57.21
N ALA A 48 11.51 31.13 -56.62
CA ALA A 48 11.92 32.46 -57.06
C ALA A 48 13.44 32.64 -56.95
N TRP A 49 14.05 32.15 -55.87
CA TRP A 49 15.51 32.14 -55.69
C TRP A 49 16.24 31.21 -56.66
N GLY A 50 15.71 30.02 -56.93
CA GLY A 50 16.27 29.08 -57.90
C GLY A 50 16.26 29.64 -59.33
N ILE A 51 15.19 30.35 -59.71
CA ILE A 51 15.09 31.04 -61.00
C ILE A 51 16.07 32.21 -61.08
N ILE A 52 16.22 33.00 -60.02
CA ILE A 52 17.21 34.08 -59.94
C ILE A 52 18.63 33.53 -60.05
N TRP A 53 18.94 32.39 -59.41
CA TRP A 53 20.25 31.74 -59.48
C TRP A 53 20.55 31.16 -60.86
N ILE A 54 19.57 30.55 -61.53
CA ILE A 54 19.71 30.05 -62.91
C ILE A 54 19.95 31.21 -63.90
N VAL A 55 19.22 32.33 -63.76
CA VAL A 55 19.40 33.53 -64.58
C VAL A 55 20.79 34.15 -64.33
N PHE A 56 21.28 34.13 -63.09
CA PHE A 56 22.60 34.62 -62.72
C PHE A 56 23.74 33.75 -63.29
N VAL A 57 23.59 32.42 -63.27
CA VAL A 57 24.57 31.48 -63.83
C VAL A 57 24.61 31.55 -65.37
N TYR A 58 23.46 31.71 -66.04
CA TYR A 58 23.40 31.80 -67.51
C TYR A 58 23.81 33.18 -68.08
N CYS A 59 23.66 34.27 -67.32
CA CYS A 59 24.11 35.60 -67.75
C CYS A 59 25.63 35.83 -67.55
N SER A 60 26.31 34.96 -66.81
CA SER A 60 27.72 35.15 -66.42
C SER A 60 28.74 34.40 -67.30
N SER A 61 28.33 33.75 -68.39
CA SER A 61 29.25 32.98 -69.27
C SER A 61 29.65 33.77 -70.54
N PRO A 62 30.91 34.24 -70.68
CA PRO A 62 31.38 34.78 -71.95
C PRO A 62 31.84 33.65 -72.89
N LEU A 63 31.08 33.42 -73.95
CA LEU A 63 31.46 32.60 -75.11
C LEU A 63 32.44 33.36 -76.02
N LYS A 64 33.71 32.96 -76.11
CA LYS A 64 34.51 33.01 -77.36
C LYS A 64 35.52 31.85 -77.40
N GLN A 65 35.23 30.90 -78.30
CA GLN A 65 36.14 29.85 -78.77
C GLN A 65 37.42 30.44 -79.39
N LYS A 66 38.56 29.79 -79.13
CA LYS A 66 39.54 29.48 -80.18
C LYS A 66 40.34 28.24 -79.81
N VAL A 67 40.17 27.21 -80.63
CA VAL A 67 40.94 25.96 -80.67
C VAL A 67 42.39 26.27 -80.99
N GLN A 68 43.35 25.79 -80.17
CA GLN A 68 44.68 25.38 -80.63
C GLN A 68 45.21 24.22 -79.77
N LEU A 69 45.48 23.09 -80.44
CA LEU A 69 46.27 21.95 -79.95
C LEU A 69 47.73 22.38 -79.76
N HIS A 70 48.38 21.96 -78.66
CA HIS A 70 49.84 21.80 -78.68
C HIS A 70 50.38 20.74 -77.71
N VAL A 71 51.15 19.81 -78.29
CA VAL A 71 52.14 18.92 -77.67
C VAL A 71 53.40 19.76 -77.37
N PRO A 72 54.18 19.50 -76.32
CA PRO A 72 55.15 20.48 -75.81
C PRO A 72 56.51 20.34 -76.50
N THR A 73 57.23 21.44 -76.68
CA THR A 73 58.72 21.42 -76.72
C THR A 73 59.33 22.74 -76.25
N LYS A 74 60.44 22.61 -75.51
CA LYS A 74 61.40 23.69 -75.19
C LYS A 74 62.31 23.94 -76.40
N GLY A 75 62.68 25.20 -76.62
CA GLY A 75 63.80 25.60 -77.49
C GLY A 75 63.88 27.13 -77.63
N ALA A 76 64.93 27.72 -77.08
CA ALA A 76 65.29 29.14 -77.12
C ALA A 76 65.77 29.61 -78.53
N PRO A 77 66.30 30.83 -78.70
CA PRO A 77 65.71 32.17 -78.54
C PRO A 77 65.86 33.00 -79.84
N PHE A 78 65.44 34.30 -79.81
CA PHE A 78 66.13 35.47 -80.41
C PHE A 78 65.28 36.44 -81.27
N LYS A 79 65.46 37.73 -80.94
CA LYS A 79 65.39 38.99 -81.74
C LYS A 79 64.13 39.88 -81.79
N ASP A 80 64.28 40.99 -81.07
CA ASP A 80 64.15 42.41 -81.47
C ASP A 80 62.83 43.01 -81.99
N SER A 81 62.26 43.83 -81.09
CA SER A 81 61.83 45.23 -81.26
C SER A 81 61.29 45.71 -82.61
N SER A 82 60.05 46.21 -82.61
CA SER A 82 59.78 47.66 -82.69
C SER A 82 58.27 47.98 -82.62
N THR A 83 57.91 48.70 -81.54
CA THR A 83 56.93 49.80 -81.45
C THR A 83 55.80 49.93 -82.48
N PHE A 84 54.54 49.83 -82.01
CA PHE A 84 53.50 50.83 -82.33
C PHE A 84 52.37 50.89 -81.28
N LYS A 85 52.31 52.04 -80.61
CA LYS A 85 51.21 52.74 -79.90
C LYS A 85 50.17 51.99 -79.04
N GLN A 86 50.16 52.39 -77.76
CA GLN A 86 49.01 52.40 -76.84
C GLN A 86 47.77 53.04 -77.48
N ASP A 87 46.60 52.44 -77.22
CA ASP A 87 45.41 53.22 -76.89
C ASP A 87 44.48 52.47 -75.92
N LYS A 88 44.20 53.17 -74.81
CA LYS A 88 43.08 53.11 -73.84
C LYS A 88 42.29 51.80 -73.61
N SER A 89 42.38 51.29 -72.37
CA SER A 89 41.31 50.50 -71.73
C SER A 89 41.37 50.60 -70.19
N THR A 90 41.14 51.80 -69.63
CA THR A 90 41.02 52.00 -68.17
C THR A 90 39.56 52.04 -67.67
N ASP A 91 38.57 52.19 -68.56
CA ASP A 91 37.17 52.41 -68.14
C ASP A 91 36.39 51.11 -67.86
N ASN A 92 36.80 49.96 -68.43
CA ASN A 92 36.07 48.70 -68.26
C ASN A 92 36.35 47.99 -66.92
N GLU A 93 37.56 48.12 -66.36
CA GLU A 93 37.89 47.50 -65.06
C GLU A 93 37.21 48.21 -63.88
N GLU A 94 36.95 49.51 -63.97
CA GLU A 94 36.32 50.30 -62.91
C GLU A 94 34.79 50.13 -62.90
N SER A 95 34.19 49.96 -64.10
CA SER A 95 32.79 49.59 -64.30
C SER A 95 32.45 48.21 -63.71
N ASP A 96 33.26 47.19 -64.01
CA ASP A 96 33.01 45.82 -63.53
C ASP A 96 33.21 45.72 -62.00
N LYS A 97 34.22 46.39 -61.45
CA LYS A 97 34.40 46.49 -59.99
C LYS A 97 33.19 47.11 -59.29
N ASN A 98 32.61 48.17 -59.85
CA ASN A 98 31.41 48.79 -59.31
C ASN A 98 30.17 47.90 -59.43
N TYR A 99 30.01 47.15 -60.52
CA TYR A 99 28.89 46.21 -60.69
C TYR A 99 28.93 45.06 -59.67
N TRP A 100 30.10 44.41 -59.50
CA TRP A 100 30.30 43.35 -58.51
C TRP A 100 30.22 43.87 -57.07
N ALA A 101 30.66 45.11 -56.81
CA ALA A 101 30.50 45.75 -55.50
C ALA A 101 29.02 46.00 -55.18
N ILE A 102 28.23 46.51 -56.12
CA ILE A 102 26.79 46.76 -55.91
C ILE A 102 26.01 45.44 -55.78
N GLN A 103 26.35 44.42 -56.57
CA GLN A 103 25.76 43.08 -56.46
C GLN A 103 26.14 42.38 -55.14
N GLY A 104 27.41 42.50 -54.72
CA GLY A 104 27.89 42.00 -53.42
C GLY A 104 27.17 42.68 -52.26
N THR A 105 27.00 44.00 -52.29
CA THR A 105 26.28 44.75 -51.25
C THR A 105 24.80 44.36 -51.16
N LYS A 106 24.15 44.09 -52.30
CA LYS A 106 22.77 43.56 -52.32
C LYS A 106 22.69 42.12 -51.83
N GLY A 107 23.67 41.28 -52.16
CA GLY A 107 23.81 39.92 -51.65
C GLY A 107 23.99 39.87 -50.14
N ASP A 108 24.85 40.74 -49.60
CA ASP A 108 25.13 40.83 -48.16
C ASP A 108 23.93 41.32 -47.36
N PHE A 109 23.16 42.29 -47.87
CA PHE A 109 21.91 42.73 -47.27
C PHE A 109 20.85 41.61 -47.25
N THR A 110 20.74 40.87 -48.34
CA THR A 110 19.74 39.80 -48.48
C THR A 110 20.10 38.59 -47.62
N ASN A 111 21.38 38.24 -47.52
CA ASN A 111 21.88 37.20 -46.60
C ASN A 111 21.74 37.61 -45.13
N GLY A 112 21.99 38.88 -44.80
CA GLY A 112 21.82 39.40 -43.44
C GLY A 112 20.36 39.35 -42.95
N ILE A 113 19.42 39.79 -43.81
CA ILE A 113 17.98 39.77 -43.50
C ILE A 113 17.42 38.34 -43.50
N GLY A 114 17.78 37.53 -44.49
CA GLY A 114 17.38 36.12 -44.56
C GLY A 114 17.89 35.32 -43.35
N GLY A 115 19.14 35.54 -42.96
CA GLY A 115 19.74 34.96 -41.75
C GLY A 115 19.02 35.40 -40.47
N PHE A 116 18.63 36.66 -40.36
CA PHE A 116 17.84 37.17 -39.23
C PHE A 116 16.47 36.49 -39.13
N PHE A 117 15.72 36.38 -40.22
CA PHE A 117 14.42 35.69 -40.20
C PHE A 117 14.56 34.20 -39.95
N ALA A 118 15.57 33.53 -40.51
CA ALA A 118 15.86 32.14 -40.23
C ALA A 118 16.24 31.92 -38.76
N ALA A 119 17.06 32.80 -38.18
CA ALA A 119 17.42 32.77 -36.76
C ALA A 119 16.21 33.04 -35.87
N ALA A 120 15.35 34.00 -36.22
CA ALA A 120 14.11 34.28 -35.50
C ALA A 120 13.14 33.09 -35.55
N ALA A 121 12.96 32.47 -36.72
CA ALA A 121 12.15 31.26 -36.86
C ALA A 121 12.72 30.08 -36.06
N GLY A 122 14.05 29.89 -36.07
CA GLY A 122 14.74 28.89 -35.26
C GLY A 122 14.58 29.14 -33.75
N PHE A 123 14.67 30.40 -33.32
CA PHE A 123 14.43 30.78 -31.93
C PHE A 123 12.98 30.51 -31.49
N ILE A 124 11.99 30.88 -32.31
CA ILE A 124 10.57 30.59 -32.04
C ILE A 124 10.34 29.08 -31.96
N TYR A 125 10.91 28.31 -32.89
CA TYR A 125 10.81 26.85 -32.87
C TYR A 125 11.42 26.25 -31.59
N LEU A 126 12.61 26.69 -31.19
CA LEU A 126 13.25 26.26 -29.95
C LEU A 126 12.39 26.62 -28.74
N PHE A 127 11.85 27.84 -28.68
CA PHE A 127 10.98 28.28 -27.59
C PHE A 127 9.72 27.42 -27.47
N LEU A 128 9.06 27.11 -28.60
CA LEU A 128 7.90 26.22 -28.64
C LEU A 128 8.27 24.79 -28.24
N SER A 129 9.40 24.28 -28.72
CA SER A 129 9.92 22.95 -28.36
C SER A 129 10.20 22.85 -26.87
N PHE A 130 10.91 23.82 -26.29
CA PHE A 130 11.19 23.88 -24.86
C PHE A 130 9.92 23.99 -24.02
N SER A 131 8.94 24.78 -24.47
CA SER A 131 7.65 24.91 -23.76
C SER A 131 6.92 23.57 -23.71
N LYS A 132 6.85 22.87 -24.85
CA LYS A 132 6.24 21.53 -24.93
C LYS A 132 7.03 20.47 -24.17
N GLN A 133 8.36 20.57 -24.15
CA GLN A 133 9.22 19.69 -23.37
C GLN A 133 9.01 19.87 -21.87
N ARG A 134 8.81 21.11 -21.40
CA ARG A 134 8.48 21.37 -19.98
C ARG A 134 7.15 20.71 -19.57
N GLU A 135 6.12 20.84 -20.40
CA GLU A 135 4.82 20.18 -20.16
C GLU A 135 4.95 18.65 -20.19
N SER A 136 5.64 18.08 -21.19
CA SER A 136 5.89 16.64 -21.26
C SER A 136 6.68 16.13 -20.06
N ASN A 137 7.70 16.86 -19.63
CA ASN A 137 8.49 16.51 -18.45
C ASN A 137 7.65 16.55 -17.16
N ALA A 138 6.67 17.46 -17.06
CA ALA A 138 5.76 17.50 -15.92
C ALA A 138 4.87 16.25 -15.90
N VAL A 139 4.23 15.92 -17.03
CA VAL A 139 3.41 14.70 -17.16
C VAL A 139 4.23 13.43 -16.90
N GLN A 140 5.47 13.38 -17.39
CA GLN A 140 6.37 12.25 -17.13
C GLN A 140 6.74 12.12 -15.64
N ARG A 141 6.94 13.22 -14.93
CA ARG A 141 7.23 13.20 -13.49
C ARG A 141 6.07 12.61 -12.69
N ASP A 142 4.85 13.02 -13.02
CA ASP A 142 3.64 12.51 -12.37
C ASP A 142 3.44 11.01 -12.66
N ALA A 143 3.59 10.60 -13.92
CA ALA A 143 3.53 9.18 -14.30
C ALA A 143 4.60 8.34 -13.58
N PHE A 144 5.82 8.84 -13.48
CA PHE A 144 6.91 8.17 -12.77
C PHE A 144 6.68 8.09 -11.26
N ALA A 145 6.01 9.08 -10.66
CA ALA A 145 5.61 9.01 -9.25
C ALA A 145 4.59 7.89 -9.02
N HIS A 146 3.56 7.78 -9.89
CA HIS A 146 2.61 6.67 -9.84
C HIS A 146 3.29 5.31 -10.01
N GLU A 147 4.18 5.17 -10.99
CA GLU A 147 4.91 3.92 -11.24
C GLU A 147 5.76 3.48 -10.04
N LYS A 148 6.43 4.43 -9.37
CA LYS A 148 7.20 4.14 -8.14
C LYS A 148 6.32 3.63 -7.01
N ILE A 149 5.16 4.26 -6.80
CA ILE A 149 4.22 3.85 -5.77
C ILE A 149 3.70 2.45 -6.10
N GLU A 150 3.29 2.22 -7.34
CA GLU A 150 2.79 0.92 -7.79
C GLU A 150 3.84 -0.18 -7.65
N GLY A 151 5.09 0.09 -8.06
CA GLY A 151 6.21 -0.83 -7.87
C GLY A 151 6.44 -1.19 -6.41
N ARG A 152 6.48 -0.18 -5.52
CA ARG A 152 6.62 -0.38 -4.08
C ARG A 152 5.42 -1.11 -3.46
N PHE A 153 4.21 -0.84 -3.96
CA PHE A 153 3.00 -1.52 -3.52
C PHE A 153 3.05 -3.02 -3.86
N PHE A 154 3.44 -3.38 -5.08
CA PHE A 154 3.59 -4.77 -5.48
C PHE A 154 4.73 -5.48 -4.76
N GLU A 155 5.82 -4.77 -4.42
CA GLU A 155 6.86 -5.29 -3.55
C GLU A 155 6.32 -5.63 -2.15
N LEU A 156 5.56 -4.71 -1.54
CA LEU A 156 4.92 -4.93 -0.24
C LEU A 156 3.92 -6.08 -0.26
N ILE A 157 3.17 -6.24 -1.35
CA ILE A 157 2.33 -7.41 -1.60
C ILE A 157 3.17 -8.68 -1.67
N GLY A 158 4.31 -8.65 -2.37
CA GLY A 158 5.25 -9.78 -2.45
C GLY A 158 5.71 -10.22 -1.07
N LEU A 159 6.20 -9.27 -0.27
CA LEU A 159 6.59 -9.51 1.12
C LEU A 159 5.44 -10.05 1.98
N HIS A 160 4.22 -9.57 1.78
CA HIS A 160 3.05 -10.12 2.47
C HIS A 160 2.79 -11.59 2.10
N ARG A 161 2.92 -11.94 0.81
CA ARG A 161 2.78 -13.33 0.35
C ARG A 161 3.89 -14.23 0.89
N ASP A 162 5.12 -13.72 1.00
CA ASP A 162 6.25 -14.45 1.59
C ASP A 162 6.01 -14.71 3.07
N ASN A 163 5.56 -13.69 3.82
CA ASN A 163 5.14 -13.85 5.22
C ASN A 163 4.07 -14.96 5.36
N VAL A 164 3.08 -15.01 4.46
CA VAL A 164 2.07 -16.08 4.44
C VAL A 164 2.69 -17.43 4.11
N ALA A 165 3.62 -17.50 3.16
CA ALA A 165 4.28 -18.73 2.73
C ALA A 165 5.08 -19.39 3.87
N GLU A 166 5.68 -18.58 4.74
CA GLU A 166 6.47 -19.03 5.89
C GLU A 166 5.63 -19.53 7.08
N LEU A 167 4.34 -19.21 7.12
CA LEU A 167 3.49 -19.63 8.23
C LEU A 167 3.43 -21.17 8.32
N SER A 168 3.80 -21.70 9.49
CA SER A 168 3.59 -23.11 9.83
C SER A 168 3.15 -23.27 11.28
N PHE A 169 2.31 -24.26 11.54
CA PHE A 169 1.88 -24.64 12.88
C PHE A 169 1.68 -26.14 12.98
N THR A 170 2.26 -26.73 14.03
CA THR A 170 2.11 -28.15 14.36
C THR A 170 1.19 -28.26 15.56
N TYR A 171 0.20 -29.13 15.45
CA TYR A 171 -0.73 -29.40 16.53
C TYR A 171 -0.99 -30.89 16.66
N TYR A 172 -1.61 -31.25 17.78
CA TYR A 172 -2.03 -32.61 18.07
C TYR A 172 -3.53 -32.66 18.23
N TYR A 173 -4.16 -33.73 17.74
CA TYR A 173 -5.58 -33.99 17.94
C TYR A 173 -5.79 -35.45 18.30
N ARG A 174 -6.89 -35.77 19.00
CA ARG A 174 -7.29 -37.15 19.29
C ARG A 174 -8.56 -37.47 18.52
N LYS A 175 -8.66 -38.71 18.01
CA LYS A 175 -9.91 -39.20 17.41
C LYS A 175 -11.01 -39.19 18.46
N LYS A 176 -12.25 -38.91 18.05
CA LYS A 176 -13.40 -38.94 18.97
C LYS A 176 -13.52 -40.34 19.59
N VAL A 177 -13.73 -40.37 20.90
CA VAL A 177 -14.00 -41.59 21.65
C VAL A 177 -15.43 -42.03 21.31
N VAL A 178 -15.59 -43.17 20.63
CA VAL A 178 -16.90 -43.71 20.25
C VAL A 178 -17.57 -44.42 21.43
N ASN A 179 -16.78 -45.02 22.32
CA ASN A 179 -17.24 -45.67 23.55
C ASN A 179 -16.36 -45.24 24.74
N ARG A 180 -16.96 -44.74 25.82
CA ARG A 180 -16.26 -44.24 27.03
C ARG A 180 -15.48 -45.33 27.77
N ASP A 181 -15.79 -46.60 27.52
CA ASP A 181 -15.12 -47.74 28.13
C ASP A 181 -13.78 -48.08 27.45
N LEU A 182 -13.52 -47.51 26.26
CA LEU A 182 -12.26 -47.70 25.55
C LEU A 182 -11.20 -46.69 26.02
N PRO A 183 -9.91 -47.09 26.06
CA PRO A 183 -8.83 -46.17 26.38
C PRO A 183 -8.82 -44.98 25.42
N MET A 184 -8.46 -43.80 25.93
CA MET A 184 -8.42 -42.59 25.13
C MET A 184 -7.41 -42.76 23.97
N PRO A 185 -7.80 -42.49 22.70
CA PRO A 185 -6.91 -42.64 21.56
C PRO A 185 -5.65 -41.80 21.69
N GLU A 186 -4.53 -42.34 21.23
CA GLU A 186 -3.25 -41.64 21.17
C GLU A 186 -3.34 -40.33 20.35
N PRO A 187 -2.57 -39.29 20.72
CA PRO A 187 -2.59 -38.01 20.03
C PRO A 187 -1.91 -38.16 18.66
N ILE A 188 -2.58 -37.67 17.62
CA ILE A 188 -2.09 -37.66 16.25
C ILE A 188 -1.49 -36.28 15.98
N LYS A 189 -0.23 -36.27 15.53
CA LYS A 189 0.47 -35.06 15.12
C LYS A 189 0.07 -34.66 13.71
N ASP A 190 -0.24 -33.39 13.51
CA ASP A 190 -0.51 -32.80 12.21
C ASP A 190 0.23 -31.47 12.03
N ARG A 191 0.42 -31.05 10.78
CA ARG A 191 1.06 -29.79 10.42
C ARG A 191 0.24 -29.05 9.38
N VAL A 192 -0.17 -27.85 9.73
CA VAL A 192 -0.77 -26.89 8.79
C VAL A 192 0.27 -25.86 8.38
N THR A 193 0.16 -25.43 7.12
CA THR A 193 1.06 -24.43 6.52
C THR A 193 0.24 -23.36 5.81
N GLN A 194 0.87 -22.21 5.60
CA GLN A 194 0.34 -21.10 4.81
C GLN A 194 -1.04 -20.65 5.31
N ARG A 195 -1.99 -20.44 4.38
CA ARG A 195 -3.34 -19.92 4.66
C ARG A 195 -4.20 -20.85 5.51
N LYS A 196 -3.93 -22.17 5.51
CA LYS A 196 -4.71 -23.13 6.30
C LYS A 196 -4.58 -22.90 7.80
N ILE A 197 -3.55 -22.20 8.24
CA ILE A 197 -3.34 -21.87 9.65
C ILE A 197 -4.45 -20.96 10.21
N PHE A 198 -5.03 -20.09 9.38
CA PHE A 198 -6.14 -19.23 9.81
C PHE A 198 -7.40 -20.05 10.18
N GLN A 199 -7.56 -21.25 9.61
CA GLN A 199 -8.60 -22.19 10.03
C GLN A 199 -8.35 -22.72 11.44
N VAL A 200 -7.09 -23.00 11.79
CA VAL A 200 -6.72 -23.43 13.15
C VAL A 200 -7.00 -22.31 14.15
N PHE A 201 -6.65 -21.06 13.82
CA PHE A 201 -6.95 -19.92 14.69
C PHE A 201 -8.45 -19.72 14.90
N LYS A 202 -9.23 -19.82 13.82
CA LYS A 202 -10.68 -19.73 13.86
C LYS A 202 -11.29 -20.82 14.73
N THR A 203 -10.79 -22.06 14.60
CA THR A 203 -11.24 -23.19 15.43
C THR A 203 -10.87 -22.98 16.90
N GLN A 204 -9.64 -22.60 17.21
CA GLN A 204 -9.21 -22.34 18.59
C GLN A 204 -9.97 -21.17 19.22
N PHE A 205 -10.28 -20.12 18.45
CA PHE A 205 -11.10 -19.00 18.91
C PHE A 205 -12.51 -19.47 19.27
N LYS A 206 -13.15 -20.29 18.42
CA LYS A 206 -14.49 -20.87 18.68
C LYS A 206 -14.48 -21.77 19.92
N GLU A 207 -13.50 -22.65 20.04
CA GLU A 207 -13.35 -23.51 21.22
C GLU A 207 -13.20 -22.68 22.49
N LEU A 208 -12.34 -21.65 22.45
CA LEU A 208 -12.12 -20.79 23.62
C LEU A 208 -13.37 -20.00 23.97
N GLN A 209 -14.09 -19.50 22.97
CA GLN A 209 -15.35 -18.80 23.15
C GLN A 209 -16.37 -19.68 23.89
N ASP A 210 -16.60 -20.90 23.41
CA ASP A 210 -17.54 -21.82 24.03
C ASP A 210 -17.12 -22.17 25.47
N GLU A 211 -15.82 -22.26 25.74
CA GLU A 211 -15.27 -22.55 27.07
C GLU A 211 -15.50 -21.41 28.07
N ILE A 212 -15.30 -20.15 27.66
CA ILE A 212 -15.37 -18.98 28.57
C ILE A 212 -16.73 -18.27 28.55
N GLU A 213 -17.68 -18.70 27.71
CA GLU A 213 -18.99 -18.05 27.53
C GLU A 213 -19.69 -17.72 28.87
N HIS A 214 -19.65 -18.67 29.80
CA HIS A 214 -20.29 -18.56 31.11
C HIS A 214 -19.76 -17.41 31.98
N PHE A 215 -18.57 -16.87 31.71
CA PHE A 215 -18.07 -15.68 32.41
C PHE A 215 -18.78 -14.40 31.97
N PHE A 216 -19.38 -14.37 30.78
CA PHE A 216 -20.04 -13.21 30.19
C PHE A 216 -21.57 -13.25 30.32
N ILE A 217 -22.16 -14.41 30.64
CA ILE A 217 -23.59 -14.56 30.89
C ILE A 217 -24.00 -13.70 32.09
N ASP A 218 -25.10 -12.96 31.94
CA ASP A 218 -25.70 -12.07 32.95
C ASP A 218 -24.78 -10.96 33.50
N LYS A 219 -23.65 -10.69 32.82
CA LYS A 219 -22.73 -9.62 33.21
C LYS A 219 -23.19 -8.27 32.71
N LYS A 220 -23.07 -7.28 33.58
CA LYS A 220 -23.19 -5.87 33.20
C LYS A 220 -21.86 -5.34 32.70
N ILE A 221 -21.90 -4.28 31.89
CA ILE A 221 -20.69 -3.60 31.39
C ILE A 221 -19.79 -3.15 32.55
N THR A 222 -20.39 -2.74 33.67
CA THR A 222 -19.72 -2.36 34.93
C THR A 222 -18.93 -3.49 35.58
N ASP A 223 -19.23 -4.76 35.28
CA ASP A 223 -18.56 -5.92 35.88
C ASP A 223 -17.29 -6.31 35.13
N VAL A 224 -17.14 -5.82 33.90
CA VAL A 224 -16.05 -6.18 32.98
C VAL A 224 -15.08 -5.02 32.81
N TYR A 225 -15.58 -3.82 32.57
CA TYR A 225 -14.74 -2.64 32.30
C TYR A 225 -14.38 -1.87 33.56
N GLU A 226 -13.22 -1.24 33.51
CA GLU A 226 -12.89 -0.12 34.39
C GLU A 226 -13.72 1.12 34.00
N ASP A 227 -14.18 1.87 35.00
CA ASP A 227 -15.13 2.97 34.80
C ASP A 227 -14.54 4.07 33.90
N THR A 228 -13.26 4.40 34.08
CA THR A 228 -12.56 5.44 33.30
C THR A 228 -12.50 5.07 31.82
N TYR A 229 -12.17 3.81 31.52
CA TYR A 229 -12.10 3.35 30.14
C TYR A 229 -13.49 3.21 29.51
N ARG A 230 -14.47 2.70 30.25
CA ARG A 230 -15.86 2.63 29.79
C ARG A 230 -16.36 4.01 29.34
N LEU A 231 -16.14 5.05 30.14
CA LEU A 231 -16.55 6.41 29.80
C LEU A 231 -15.87 6.94 28.54
N ARG A 232 -14.61 6.56 28.29
CA ARG A 232 -13.91 6.91 27.05
C ARG A 232 -14.54 6.22 25.83
N LEU A 233 -14.87 4.92 25.93
CA LEU A 233 -15.49 4.18 24.84
C LEU A 233 -16.89 4.72 24.51
N ILE A 234 -17.69 5.08 25.51
CA ILE A 234 -19.03 5.67 25.30
C ILE A 234 -18.94 7.06 24.63
N LYS A 235 -17.82 7.78 24.77
CA LYS A 235 -17.57 9.06 24.09
C LYS A 235 -16.96 8.89 22.70
N ASN A 236 -16.55 7.69 22.31
CA ASN A 236 -15.96 7.45 21.00
C ASN A 236 -17.04 7.57 19.93
N SER A 237 -16.87 8.50 18.99
CA SER A 237 -17.85 8.78 17.94
C SER A 237 -18.19 7.55 17.10
N THR A 238 -17.22 6.69 16.79
CA THR A 238 -17.44 5.48 15.99
C THR A 238 -18.26 4.43 16.75
N VAL A 239 -18.02 4.28 18.05
CA VAL A 239 -18.79 3.39 18.93
C VAL A 239 -20.24 3.86 19.04
N VAL A 240 -20.45 5.18 19.18
CA VAL A 240 -21.79 5.79 19.28
C VAL A 240 -22.53 5.70 17.95
N ASP A 241 -21.91 6.13 16.84
CA ASP A 241 -22.50 6.16 15.50
C ASP A 241 -22.98 4.76 15.06
N ARG A 242 -22.27 3.71 15.48
CA ARG A 242 -22.57 2.31 15.12
C ARG A 242 -23.34 1.53 16.19
N ASN A 243 -23.62 2.16 17.33
CA ASN A 243 -24.25 1.52 18.48
C ASN A 243 -23.58 0.19 18.89
N ILE A 244 -22.24 0.20 19.03
CA ILE A 244 -21.46 -1.01 19.31
C ILE A 244 -21.74 -1.49 20.74
N ASP A 245 -22.12 -2.77 20.88
CA ASP A 245 -22.24 -3.42 22.17
C ASP A 245 -20.86 -3.61 22.81
N LEU A 246 -20.62 -2.89 23.91
CA LEU A 246 -19.36 -2.89 24.63
C LEU A 246 -19.03 -4.25 25.27
N LEU A 247 -20.03 -5.03 25.68
CA LEU A 247 -19.82 -6.35 26.28
C LEU A 247 -19.33 -7.34 25.22
N ILE A 248 -19.95 -7.33 24.03
CA ILE A 248 -19.50 -8.14 22.89
C ILE A 248 -18.11 -7.69 22.45
N LEU A 249 -17.83 -6.38 22.43
CA LEU A 249 -16.51 -5.84 22.10
C LEU A 249 -15.43 -6.28 23.12
N ALA A 250 -15.74 -6.28 24.42
CA ALA A 250 -14.82 -6.78 25.45
C ALA A 250 -14.52 -8.26 25.26
N LYS A 251 -15.58 -9.04 25.01
CA LYS A 251 -15.48 -10.48 24.79
C LYS A 251 -14.60 -10.79 23.56
N ALA A 252 -14.82 -10.10 22.44
CA ALA A 252 -14.00 -10.24 21.23
C ALA A 252 -12.52 -9.94 21.51
N ASP A 253 -12.26 -8.83 22.21
CA ASP A 253 -10.91 -8.39 22.54
C ASP A 253 -10.19 -9.39 23.47
N ILE A 254 -10.81 -9.78 24.59
CA ILE A 254 -10.23 -10.73 25.55
C ILE A 254 -9.94 -12.07 24.87
N LEU A 255 -10.89 -12.60 24.10
CA LEU A 255 -10.70 -13.85 23.34
C LEU A 255 -9.53 -13.74 22.36
N TYR A 256 -9.48 -12.66 21.57
CA TYR A 256 -8.43 -12.46 20.59
C TYR A 256 -7.06 -12.35 21.26
N LEU A 257 -6.94 -11.59 22.35
CA LEU A 257 -5.70 -11.43 23.11
C LEU A 257 -5.19 -12.77 23.66
N MET A 258 -6.09 -13.64 24.14
CA MET A 258 -5.75 -14.98 24.62
C MET A 258 -5.27 -15.92 23.50
N ILE A 259 -5.86 -15.83 22.30
CA ILE A 259 -5.39 -16.57 21.13
C ILE A 259 -4.06 -16.01 20.62
N PHE A 260 -3.86 -14.70 20.69
CA PHE A 260 -2.68 -14.03 20.19
C PHE A 260 -1.46 -14.23 21.11
N PHE A 261 -1.56 -13.89 22.40
CA PHE A 261 -0.46 -14.00 23.35
C PHE A 261 -0.37 -15.37 24.03
N GLY A 262 -1.48 -16.11 24.06
CA GLY A 262 -1.57 -17.35 24.83
C GLY A 262 -1.90 -17.12 26.30
N VAL A 263 -2.19 -18.22 27.00
CA VAL A 263 -2.58 -18.22 28.42
C VAL A 263 -1.50 -18.85 29.31
N GLY A 264 -0.27 -18.97 28.79
CA GLY A 264 0.92 -19.29 29.58
C GLY A 264 1.24 -18.21 30.62
N ILE A 265 2.34 -18.35 31.36
CA ILE A 265 2.74 -17.36 32.37
C ILE A 265 3.02 -16.01 31.69
N GLU A 266 3.91 -15.99 30.70
CA GLU A 266 4.30 -14.79 29.96
C GLU A 266 3.11 -14.16 29.20
N GLY A 267 2.30 -14.98 28.54
CA GLY A 267 1.13 -14.52 27.80
C GLY A 267 0.10 -13.84 28.70
N ARG A 268 -0.21 -14.44 29.87
CA ARG A 268 -1.12 -13.83 30.86
C ARG A 268 -0.59 -12.52 31.41
N GLU A 269 0.68 -12.46 31.78
CA GLU A 269 1.29 -11.22 32.26
C GLU A 269 1.24 -10.12 31.20
N THR A 270 1.52 -10.47 29.94
CA THR A 270 1.42 -9.54 28.80
C THR A 270 -0.01 -9.02 28.62
N ILE A 271 -1.01 -9.91 28.68
CA ILE A 271 -2.42 -9.53 28.56
C ILE A 271 -2.84 -8.61 29.72
N LEU A 272 -2.51 -8.96 30.97
CA LEU A 272 -2.83 -8.16 32.15
C LEU A 272 -2.20 -6.77 32.07
N ASN A 273 -0.94 -6.68 31.63
CA ASN A 273 -0.25 -5.41 31.46
C ASN A 273 -0.87 -4.56 30.32
N LEU A 274 -1.18 -5.16 29.18
CA LEU A 274 -1.79 -4.47 28.03
C LEU A 274 -3.19 -3.93 28.34
N THR A 275 -3.93 -4.68 29.16
CA THR A 275 -5.33 -4.38 29.52
C THR A 275 -5.48 -3.68 30.88
N LYS A 276 -4.35 -3.29 31.48
CA LYS A 276 -4.33 -2.52 32.73
C LYS A 276 -5.17 -1.25 32.57
N ASN A 277 -6.01 -0.97 33.57
CA ASN A 277 -6.96 0.14 33.59
C ASN A 277 -8.03 0.09 32.48
N LYS A 278 -8.23 -1.06 31.82
CA LYS A 278 -9.28 -1.25 30.80
C LYS A 278 -10.33 -2.24 31.27
N TYR A 279 -9.89 -3.39 31.74
CA TYR A 279 -10.76 -4.41 32.31
C TYR A 279 -10.49 -4.56 33.80
N LYS A 280 -11.53 -4.95 34.54
CA LYS A 280 -11.40 -5.29 35.96
C LYS A 280 -10.44 -6.46 36.11
N GLU A 281 -9.38 -6.24 36.88
CA GLU A 281 -8.29 -7.21 37.02
C GLU A 281 -8.78 -8.56 37.55
N LEU A 282 -9.63 -8.56 38.58
CA LEU A 282 -10.19 -9.79 39.16
C LEU A 282 -10.96 -10.61 38.13
N PHE A 283 -11.82 -9.96 37.34
CA PHE A 283 -12.58 -10.62 36.28
C PHE A 283 -11.65 -11.25 35.24
N LEU A 284 -10.68 -10.48 34.74
CA LEU A 284 -9.78 -10.93 33.69
C LEU A 284 -8.86 -12.07 34.17
N VAL A 285 -8.34 -11.97 35.39
CA VAL A 285 -7.50 -13.02 35.99
C VAL A 285 -8.25 -14.35 36.07
N ASP A 286 -9.53 -14.35 36.46
CA ASP A 286 -10.32 -15.57 36.55
C ASP A 286 -10.56 -16.21 35.17
N VAL A 287 -10.89 -15.41 34.16
CA VAL A 287 -11.05 -15.86 32.77
C VAL A 287 -9.74 -16.47 32.24
N LEU A 288 -8.61 -15.80 32.47
CA LEU A 288 -7.29 -16.27 32.02
C LEU A 288 -6.89 -17.58 32.71
N LYS A 289 -7.13 -17.69 34.03
CA LYS A 289 -6.87 -18.92 34.79
C LYS A 289 -7.76 -20.07 34.33
N TYR A 290 -9.01 -19.80 33.99
CA TYR A 290 -9.93 -20.80 33.44
C TYR A 290 -9.43 -21.37 32.13
N ALA A 291 -9.09 -20.53 31.16
CA ALA A 291 -8.57 -21.01 29.88
C ALA A 291 -7.20 -21.70 30.02
N ALA A 292 -6.37 -21.27 30.97
CA ALA A 292 -5.11 -21.94 31.30
C ALA A 292 -5.32 -23.33 31.94
N LEU A 293 -6.55 -23.72 32.29
CA LEU A 293 -6.80 -25.10 32.67
C LEU A 293 -6.66 -26.07 31.51
N LYS A 294 -6.86 -25.67 30.26
CA LYS A 294 -6.78 -26.63 29.13
C LYS A 294 -5.32 -26.97 28.82
N PRO A 295 -4.89 -28.24 28.99
CA PRO A 295 -3.54 -28.67 28.64
C PRO A 295 -3.47 -28.98 27.15
N LYS A 296 -2.27 -29.00 26.57
CA LYS A 296 -2.09 -29.48 25.19
C LYS A 296 -2.60 -30.92 25.04
N VAL A 297 -3.06 -31.26 23.84
CA VAL A 297 -3.76 -32.54 23.57
C VAL A 297 -2.85 -33.76 23.78
N GLU A 298 -1.57 -33.60 23.49
CA GLU A 298 -0.51 -34.59 23.69
C GLU A 298 -0.08 -34.76 25.16
N SER A 299 -0.54 -33.89 26.06
CA SER A 299 -0.20 -33.97 27.48
C SER A 299 -0.95 -35.12 28.16
N ASP A 300 -0.29 -35.80 29.10
CA ASP A 300 -0.89 -36.80 29.98
C ASP A 300 -2.06 -36.21 30.79
N PHE A 301 -2.01 -34.90 31.09
CA PHE A 301 -3.06 -34.20 31.83
C PHE A 301 -4.32 -33.94 31.00
N TYR A 302 -4.30 -34.15 29.68
CA TYR A 302 -5.46 -33.92 28.81
C TYR A 302 -6.65 -34.82 29.16
N VAL A 303 -6.38 -36.06 29.58
CA VAL A 303 -7.42 -37.00 30.02
C VAL A 303 -8.16 -36.45 31.23
N ASN A 304 -7.44 -35.86 32.19
CA ASN A 304 -8.01 -35.25 33.39
C ASN A 304 -8.88 -34.04 33.03
N TRP A 305 -8.39 -33.16 32.16
CA TRP A 305 -9.16 -32.02 31.66
C TRP A 305 -10.44 -32.46 30.95
N TRP A 306 -10.36 -33.49 30.10
CA TRP A 306 -11.51 -34.02 29.38
C TRP A 306 -12.57 -34.58 30.34
N ALA A 307 -12.15 -35.31 31.37
CA ALA A 307 -13.04 -35.83 32.40
C ALA A 307 -13.76 -34.69 33.15
N ILE A 308 -13.03 -33.62 33.52
CA ILE A 308 -13.58 -32.45 34.21
C ILE A 308 -14.54 -31.68 33.31
N ASN A 309 -14.17 -31.43 32.06
CA ASN A 309 -14.96 -30.65 31.10
C ASN A 309 -16.23 -31.39 30.64
N SER A 310 -16.31 -32.70 30.89
CA SER A 310 -17.51 -33.52 30.63
C SER A 310 -18.57 -33.44 31.74
N LEU A 311 -18.27 -32.79 32.87
CA LEU A 311 -19.19 -32.64 33.99
C LEU A 311 -20.20 -31.50 33.74
N THR A 312 -21.40 -31.62 34.32
CA THR A 312 -22.44 -30.59 34.30
C THR A 312 -22.08 -29.36 35.14
N ASN A 313 -21.47 -29.55 36.31
CA ASN A 313 -21.11 -28.47 37.25
C ASN A 313 -19.70 -27.92 37.02
N LYS A 314 -19.39 -27.49 35.78
CA LYS A 314 -18.03 -27.05 35.37
C LYS A 314 -17.45 -25.95 36.25
N ARG A 315 -18.27 -24.95 36.60
CA ARG A 315 -17.85 -23.78 37.39
C ARG A 315 -17.45 -24.13 38.82
N GLN A 316 -18.24 -24.94 39.51
CA GLN A 316 -17.92 -25.38 40.88
C GLN A 316 -16.61 -26.16 40.89
N ARG A 317 -16.41 -27.05 39.90
CA ARG A 317 -15.16 -27.80 39.76
C ARG A 317 -13.96 -26.90 39.45
N PHE A 318 -14.14 -25.86 38.65
CA PHE A 318 -13.11 -24.86 38.42
C PHE A 318 -12.65 -24.19 39.72
N GLU A 319 -13.61 -23.71 40.53
CA GLU A 319 -13.34 -23.04 41.80
C GLU A 319 -12.61 -23.99 42.78
N GLU A 320 -13.01 -25.26 42.85
CA GLU A 320 -12.33 -26.29 43.64
C GLU A 320 -10.87 -26.51 43.19
N ILE A 321 -10.62 -26.55 41.88
CA ILE A 321 -9.27 -26.73 41.31
C ILE A 321 -8.38 -25.53 41.64
N LEU A 322 -8.91 -24.31 41.48
CA LEU A 322 -8.17 -23.09 41.84
C LEU A 322 -7.80 -23.08 43.33
N LEU A 323 -8.75 -23.43 44.20
CA LEU A 323 -8.53 -23.48 45.64
C LEU A 323 -7.42 -24.50 45.98
N LYS A 324 -7.47 -25.69 45.38
CA LYS A 324 -6.41 -26.71 45.55
C LYS A 324 -5.04 -26.21 45.06
N ARG A 325 -4.96 -25.54 43.90
CA ARG A 325 -3.70 -24.98 43.36
C ARG A 325 -3.08 -23.93 44.28
N ASN A 326 -3.90 -23.06 44.85
CA ASN A 326 -3.45 -22.05 45.80
C ASN A 326 -2.87 -22.70 47.07
N LEU A 327 -3.57 -23.70 47.63
CA LEU A 327 -3.10 -24.45 48.79
C LEU A 327 -1.76 -25.17 48.54
N THR A 328 -1.58 -25.77 47.37
CA THR A 328 -0.32 -26.44 46.99
C THR A 328 0.84 -25.45 46.82
N SER A 329 0.56 -24.25 46.30
CA SER A 329 1.56 -23.19 46.12
C SER A 329 2.05 -22.64 47.46
N THR A 330 1.18 -22.50 48.45
CA THR A 330 1.54 -22.13 49.83
C THR A 330 2.24 -23.26 50.58
N ASN A 331 1.94 -24.52 50.28
CA ASN A 331 2.52 -25.70 50.92
C ASN A 331 3.79 -26.25 50.25
N LYS A 332 4.49 -25.46 49.41
CA LYS A 332 5.72 -25.86 48.69
C LYS A 332 6.89 -26.35 49.59
N LYS A 333 6.74 -26.35 50.92
CA LYS A 333 7.65 -27.00 51.89
C LYS A 333 7.28 -28.45 52.25
N VAL A 334 6.11 -28.96 51.88
CA VAL A 334 5.77 -30.37 52.05
C VAL A 334 6.11 -31.09 50.75
N LYS A 335 7.35 -31.58 50.64
CA LYS A 335 7.65 -32.68 49.72
C LYS A 335 6.69 -33.82 50.08
N VAL A 336 5.74 -34.12 49.20
CA VAL A 336 4.87 -35.29 49.36
C VAL A 336 5.73 -36.53 49.09
N THR A 337 6.47 -36.96 50.11
CA THR A 337 7.18 -38.23 50.16
C THR A 337 6.23 -39.28 50.73
N SER A 338 5.30 -39.77 49.91
CA SER A 338 4.75 -41.13 50.03
C SER A 338 3.71 -41.33 48.93
N GLU A 339 4.05 -42.17 47.95
CA GLU A 339 3.14 -42.65 46.92
C GLU A 339 2.06 -43.62 47.46
N LYS A 340 2.09 -43.95 48.76
CA LYS A 340 1.30 -45.07 49.31
C LYS A 340 -0.04 -44.70 49.95
N ASP A 341 -0.37 -43.42 50.14
CA ASP A 341 -1.62 -43.02 50.81
C ASP A 341 -2.69 -42.39 49.88
N VAL A 342 -2.49 -42.47 48.57
CA VAL A 342 -3.42 -41.86 47.60
C VAL A 342 -4.43 -42.90 47.11
N ASN A 343 -5.57 -42.99 47.80
CA ASN A 343 -6.75 -43.75 47.39
C ASN A 343 -7.11 -43.41 45.92
N ILE A 344 -7.52 -44.39 45.11
CA ILE A 344 -7.67 -44.27 43.64
C ILE A 344 -8.68 -43.17 43.23
N GLN A 345 -9.62 -42.79 44.10
CA GLN A 345 -10.50 -41.61 43.90
C GLN A 345 -9.79 -40.26 44.08
N SER A 346 -8.69 -40.21 44.83
CA SER A 346 -7.86 -39.01 45.06
C SER A 346 -6.74 -38.83 44.03
N LYS A 347 -6.38 -39.89 43.27
CA LYS A 347 -5.49 -39.79 42.10
C LYS A 347 -6.14 -39.03 40.92
N ALA A 348 -7.48 -39.02 40.86
CA ALA A 348 -8.27 -38.32 39.84
C ALA A 348 -8.40 -36.80 40.07
N THR A 349 -7.82 -36.24 41.13
CA THR A 349 -8.00 -34.82 41.51
C THR A 349 -6.72 -34.00 41.62
N PHE A 350 -5.56 -34.57 41.28
CA PHE A 350 -4.32 -33.79 41.17
C PHE A 350 -4.23 -33.15 39.77
N TYR A 351 -4.45 -31.83 39.72
CA TYR A 351 -4.40 -31.02 38.51
C TYR A 351 -3.40 -29.87 38.69
N PRO A 352 -2.10 -30.17 38.65
CA PRO A 352 -1.04 -29.18 38.90
C PRO A 352 -1.03 -28.13 37.80
N ASP A 353 -0.33 -27.02 37.98
CA ASP A 353 -0.27 -25.94 36.96
C ASP A 353 0.97 -26.06 36.04
N ASP A 354 1.76 -27.13 36.19
CA ASP A 354 3.06 -27.38 35.56
C ASP A 354 2.95 -28.18 34.25
N TYR A 355 2.07 -27.73 33.36
CA TYR A 355 1.95 -28.30 32.01
C TYR A 355 1.80 -27.22 30.95
N ASP A 356 2.13 -27.59 29.73
CA ASP A 356 1.95 -26.75 28.54
C ASP A 356 0.47 -26.49 28.25
N LYS A 357 0.13 -25.20 28.17
CA LYS A 357 -1.25 -24.77 27.93
C LYS A 357 -1.62 -24.96 26.46
N TYR A 358 -2.86 -25.36 26.20
CA TYR A 358 -3.37 -25.55 24.85
C TYR A 358 -3.34 -24.26 24.02
N TYR A 359 -3.80 -23.15 24.62
CA TYR A 359 -3.71 -21.82 24.02
C TYR A 359 -2.30 -21.25 24.25
N GLY A 360 -1.35 -21.72 23.43
CA GLY A 360 0.06 -21.33 23.50
C GLY A 360 0.42 -19.99 22.86
N GLY A 361 -0.55 -19.33 22.22
CA GLY A 361 -0.34 -18.04 21.55
C GLY A 361 0.16 -18.15 20.12
N HIS A 362 -0.21 -17.15 19.31
CA HIS A 362 0.13 -17.03 17.89
C HIS A 362 0.77 -15.70 17.51
N GLN A 363 1.28 -14.96 18.49
CA GLN A 363 1.95 -13.66 18.29
C GLN A 363 3.03 -13.72 17.22
N PHE A 364 3.86 -14.76 17.21
CA PHE A 364 4.91 -14.92 16.20
C PHE A 364 4.35 -15.01 14.77
N ARG A 365 3.19 -15.65 14.58
CA ARG A 365 2.57 -15.83 13.26
C ARG A 365 1.75 -14.60 12.86
N LEU A 366 0.85 -14.19 13.74
CA LEU A 366 -0.12 -13.12 13.47
C LEU A 366 0.50 -11.72 13.58
N GLY A 367 1.50 -11.54 14.43
CA GLY A 367 2.13 -10.24 14.66
C GLY A 367 2.84 -9.70 13.42
N HIS A 368 3.65 -10.52 12.76
CA HIS A 368 4.31 -10.13 11.50
C HIS A 368 3.27 -9.93 10.39
N TYR A 369 2.34 -10.87 10.23
CA TYR A 369 1.27 -10.80 9.24
C TYR A 369 0.47 -9.49 9.29
N PHE A 370 -0.11 -9.14 10.45
CA PHE A 370 -0.95 -7.94 10.57
C PHE A 370 -0.14 -6.65 10.55
N ARG A 371 1.11 -6.64 11.03
CA ARG A 371 1.98 -5.47 10.94
C ARG A 371 2.29 -5.13 9.49
N HIS A 372 2.67 -6.12 8.69
CA HIS A 372 2.91 -5.91 7.25
C HIS A 372 1.63 -5.50 6.53
N LEU A 373 0.49 -6.15 6.82
CA LEU A 373 -0.79 -5.78 6.23
C LEU A 373 -1.15 -4.31 6.53
N TYR A 374 -0.99 -3.88 7.79
CA TYR A 374 -1.23 -2.49 8.20
C TYR A 374 -0.29 -1.51 7.51
N GLN A 375 1.01 -1.84 7.41
CA GLN A 375 1.99 -1.01 6.72
C GLN A 375 1.66 -0.84 5.24
N THR A 376 1.25 -1.92 4.55
CA THR A 376 0.88 -1.85 3.13
C THR A 376 -0.36 -0.97 2.91
N VAL A 377 -1.39 -1.12 3.73
CA VAL A 377 -2.62 -0.31 3.61
C VAL A 377 -2.33 1.15 3.95
N SER A 378 -1.63 1.41 5.05
CA SER A 378 -1.28 2.77 5.47
C SER A 378 -0.38 3.45 4.44
N PHE A 379 0.57 2.72 3.83
CA PHE A 379 1.43 3.25 2.77
C PHE A 379 0.61 3.86 1.63
N ILE A 380 -0.42 3.16 1.13
CA ILE A 380 -1.28 3.66 0.06
C ILE A 380 -2.18 4.80 0.53
N ASN A 381 -2.81 4.66 1.69
CA ASN A 381 -3.71 5.66 2.27
C ASN A 381 -3.03 7.02 2.50
N ASP A 382 -1.75 6.98 2.89
CA ASP A 382 -0.99 8.17 3.24
C ASP A 382 -0.32 8.84 2.02
N GLN A 383 -0.46 8.29 0.80
CA GLN A 383 0.07 8.93 -0.40
C GLN A 383 -0.80 10.12 -0.82
N PRO A 384 -0.26 11.36 -0.84
CA PRO A 384 -1.02 12.55 -1.24
C PRO A 384 -1.27 12.62 -2.75
N ASP A 385 -0.42 11.98 -3.55
CA ASP A 385 -0.40 12.08 -5.01
C ASP A 385 -1.37 11.09 -5.69
N ILE A 386 -2.06 10.25 -4.91
CA ILE A 386 -3.00 9.24 -5.43
C ILE A 386 -4.42 9.67 -5.13
N SER A 387 -5.31 9.57 -6.13
CA SER A 387 -6.72 9.82 -5.92
C SER A 387 -7.34 8.77 -4.98
N GLY A 388 -8.37 9.14 -4.21
CA GLY A 388 -9.05 8.18 -3.33
C GLY A 388 -9.67 6.99 -4.07
N ILE A 389 -9.97 7.13 -5.37
CA ILE A 389 -10.46 6.03 -6.21
C ILE A 389 -9.32 5.05 -6.50
N ASP A 390 -8.14 5.56 -6.87
CA ASP A 390 -6.97 4.72 -7.17
C ASP A 390 -6.44 4.04 -5.90
N GLN A 391 -6.43 4.73 -4.75
CA GLN A 391 -6.13 4.12 -3.45
C GLN A 391 -7.05 2.91 -3.19
N ARG A 392 -8.37 3.06 -3.39
CA ARG A 392 -9.32 1.94 -3.25
C ARG A 392 -9.05 0.83 -4.26
N ASN A 393 -8.64 1.15 -5.48
CA ASN A 393 -8.27 0.15 -6.48
C ASN A 393 -7.06 -0.68 -6.04
N TYR A 394 -5.98 -0.04 -5.57
CA TYR A 394 -4.81 -0.73 -5.01
C TYR A 394 -5.21 -1.62 -3.84
N ILE A 395 -5.92 -1.10 -2.83
CA ILE A 395 -6.30 -1.91 -1.67
C ILE A 395 -7.30 -3.02 -2.05
N ARG A 396 -8.13 -2.83 -3.08
CA ARG A 396 -8.97 -3.91 -3.63
C ARG A 396 -8.13 -5.05 -4.19
N HIS A 397 -6.99 -4.78 -4.84
CA HIS A 397 -6.07 -5.83 -5.28
C HIS A 397 -5.48 -6.60 -4.08
N LEU A 398 -5.05 -5.89 -3.04
CA LEU A 398 -4.57 -6.52 -1.80
C LEU A 398 -5.67 -7.38 -1.14
N ARG A 399 -6.88 -6.84 -0.99
CA ARG A 399 -8.03 -7.56 -0.43
C ARG A 399 -8.36 -8.83 -1.19
N GLY A 400 -8.29 -8.79 -2.53
CA GLY A 400 -8.51 -9.97 -3.39
C GLY A 400 -7.48 -11.08 -3.16
N GLN A 401 -6.36 -10.80 -2.50
CA GLN A 401 -5.39 -11.81 -2.09
C GLN A 401 -5.68 -12.41 -0.72
N LEU A 402 -6.60 -11.90 0.08
CA LEU A 402 -6.90 -12.43 1.42
C LEU A 402 -7.94 -13.55 1.32
N SER A 403 -7.68 -14.69 1.94
CA SER A 403 -8.71 -15.74 2.04
C SER A 403 -9.84 -15.32 2.99
N THR A 404 -10.99 -15.99 2.88
CA THR A 404 -12.12 -15.73 3.78
C THR A 404 -11.74 -15.93 5.25
N ASP A 405 -10.96 -16.95 5.58
CA ASP A 405 -10.52 -17.18 6.97
C ASP A 405 -9.54 -16.10 7.44
N GLU A 406 -8.67 -15.59 6.56
CA GLU A 406 -7.83 -14.41 6.86
C GLU A 406 -8.66 -13.17 7.17
N GLN A 407 -9.68 -12.88 6.36
CA GLN A 407 -10.59 -11.75 6.61
C GLN A 407 -11.35 -11.91 7.93
N ILE A 408 -11.75 -13.14 8.30
CA ILE A 408 -12.40 -13.41 9.59
C ILE A 408 -11.46 -13.17 10.76
N ILE A 409 -10.21 -13.65 10.70
CA ILE A 409 -9.24 -13.39 11.77
C ILE A 409 -8.83 -11.91 11.81
N PHE A 410 -8.79 -11.24 10.66
CA PHE A 410 -8.58 -9.79 10.58
C PHE A 410 -9.73 -9.01 11.22
N PHE A 411 -10.98 -9.41 10.97
CA PHE A 411 -12.15 -8.87 11.64
C PHE A 411 -12.03 -9.01 13.17
N LEU A 412 -11.65 -10.17 13.69
CA LEU A 412 -11.43 -10.31 15.14
C LEU A 412 -10.27 -9.46 15.65
N ASN A 413 -9.19 -9.34 14.87
CA ASN A 413 -8.06 -8.48 15.20
C ASN A 413 -8.49 -7.01 15.33
N SER A 414 -9.30 -6.50 14.40
CA SER A 414 -9.73 -5.10 14.38
C SER A 414 -10.63 -4.73 15.57
N LEU A 415 -11.32 -5.70 16.17
CA LEU A 415 -12.08 -5.51 17.42
C LEU A 415 -11.18 -5.54 18.67
N SER A 416 -10.00 -6.15 18.57
CA SER A 416 -9.04 -6.22 19.66
C SER A 416 -8.22 -4.94 19.80
N GLN A 417 -7.70 -4.67 21.00
CA GLN A 417 -6.84 -3.51 21.26
C GLN A 417 -5.59 -3.45 20.38
N LEU A 418 -5.17 -4.58 19.81
CA LEU A 418 -4.06 -4.63 18.86
C LEU A 418 -4.42 -4.09 17.48
N GLY A 419 -5.69 -4.23 17.08
CA GLY A 419 -6.20 -3.83 15.77
C GLY A 419 -7.23 -2.70 15.79
N ARG A 420 -7.61 -2.16 16.95
CA ARG A 420 -8.50 -0.99 17.00
C ARG A 420 -7.95 0.25 16.30
N VAL A 421 -6.63 0.31 16.08
CA VAL A 421 -6.00 1.38 15.27
C VAL A 421 -6.48 1.42 13.83
N TRP A 422 -7.04 0.33 13.31
CA TRP A 422 -7.60 0.28 11.98
C TRP A 422 -8.90 1.10 11.84
N GLU A 423 -9.62 1.35 12.94
CA GLU A 423 -11.00 1.85 12.86
C GLU A 423 -11.51 2.62 14.09
N LEU A 424 -11.20 2.15 15.30
CA LEU A 424 -11.87 2.57 16.53
C LEU A 424 -11.05 3.55 17.37
N GLU A 425 -9.78 3.26 17.64
CA GLU A 425 -8.97 4.01 18.61
C GLU A 425 -7.57 4.34 18.05
N GLU A 426 -7.21 5.62 18.06
CA GLU A 426 -5.86 6.05 17.72
C GLU A 426 -4.84 5.57 18.76
N LYS A 427 -3.69 5.07 18.28
CA LYS A 427 -2.66 4.48 19.15
C LYS A 427 -2.07 5.45 20.17
N LYS A 428 -1.92 6.73 19.81
CA LYS A 428 -1.26 7.75 20.66
C LYS A 428 -2.20 8.38 21.67
N THR A 429 -3.40 8.73 21.23
CA THR A 429 -4.35 9.56 21.98
C THR A 429 -5.43 8.71 22.66
N GLY A 430 -5.70 7.51 22.15
CA GLY A 430 -6.85 6.70 22.54
C GLY A 430 -8.20 7.32 22.17
N MET A 431 -8.20 8.34 21.31
CA MET A 431 -9.40 8.98 20.80
C MET A 431 -9.94 8.21 19.59
N ALA A 432 -11.18 8.55 19.18
CA ALA A 432 -11.77 7.98 17.99
C ALA A 432 -10.94 8.28 16.74
N VAL A 433 -10.73 7.27 15.89
CA VAL A 433 -10.05 7.45 14.60
C VAL A 433 -10.93 8.32 13.69
N GLU A 434 -10.30 9.29 13.01
CA GLU A 434 -10.99 10.12 12.03
C GLU A 434 -11.62 9.28 10.91
N ARG A 435 -12.77 9.71 10.38
CA ARG A 435 -13.49 8.96 9.32
C ARG A 435 -12.62 8.65 8.09
N ARG A 436 -11.71 9.56 7.70
CA ARG A 436 -10.76 9.36 6.58
C ARG A 436 -9.64 8.34 6.87
N GLN A 437 -9.49 7.89 8.11
CA GLN A 437 -8.49 6.91 8.55
C GLN A 437 -9.14 5.62 9.07
N GLN A 438 -10.46 5.47 8.87
CA GLN A 438 -11.20 4.23 9.15
C GLN A 438 -10.95 3.22 8.02
N LEU A 439 -9.77 2.61 8.04
CA LEU A 439 -9.22 1.83 6.93
C LEU A 439 -10.04 0.58 6.63
N VAL A 440 -10.67 -0.05 7.64
CA VAL A 440 -11.45 -1.28 7.42
C VAL A 440 -12.70 -0.96 6.62
N THR A 441 -13.44 0.08 7.04
CA THR A 441 -14.64 0.54 6.35
C THR A 441 -14.29 1.18 5.02
N ASP A 442 -13.29 2.07 4.96
CA ASP A 442 -13.00 2.84 3.75
C ASP A 442 -12.55 1.92 2.60
N TYR A 443 -11.71 0.93 2.88
CA TYR A 443 -11.29 -0.02 1.85
C TYR A 443 -12.12 -1.30 1.80
N ALA A 444 -13.16 -1.40 2.63
CA ALA A 444 -14.03 -2.57 2.76
C ALA A 444 -13.21 -3.88 2.84
N LEU A 445 -12.21 -3.93 3.73
CA LEU A 445 -11.21 -5.00 3.81
C LEU A 445 -11.79 -6.39 4.12
N ILE A 446 -12.98 -6.43 4.72
CA ILE A 446 -13.68 -7.65 5.14
C ILE A 446 -14.91 -7.98 4.26
N LYS A 447 -14.99 -7.38 3.06
CA LYS A 447 -16.13 -7.51 2.14
C LYS A 447 -16.43 -8.94 1.69
N ASN A 448 -15.42 -9.81 1.60
CA ASN A 448 -15.56 -11.16 1.02
C ASN A 448 -15.94 -12.24 2.05
N ILE A 449 -16.31 -11.84 3.27
CA ILE A 449 -16.84 -12.78 4.26
C ILE A 449 -18.28 -13.12 3.87
N PRO A 450 -18.61 -14.42 3.67
CA PRO A 450 -19.88 -14.82 3.07
C PRO A 450 -21.08 -14.66 4.00
N ASN A 451 -20.89 -14.72 5.31
CA ASN A 451 -21.98 -14.73 6.29
C ASN A 451 -21.79 -13.59 7.28
N ASP A 452 -22.90 -12.93 7.66
CA ASP A 452 -22.89 -11.87 8.67
C ASP A 452 -22.39 -12.39 10.02
N GLU A 453 -22.72 -13.63 10.36
CA GLU A 453 -22.29 -14.27 11.60
C GLU A 453 -21.28 -15.39 11.29
N ALA A 454 -20.08 -15.00 10.84
CA ALA A 454 -19.01 -15.96 10.54
C ALA A 454 -18.50 -16.72 11.79
N ILE A 455 -18.62 -16.09 12.96
CA ILE A 455 -18.38 -16.67 14.28
C ILE A 455 -19.59 -16.35 15.13
N LYS A 456 -20.14 -17.38 15.79
CA LYS A 456 -21.34 -17.28 16.62
C LYS A 456 -21.22 -16.12 17.61
N GLY A 457 -22.23 -15.27 17.71
CA GLY A 457 -22.26 -14.11 18.59
C GLY A 457 -21.47 -12.89 18.10
N PHE A 458 -20.77 -12.97 16.96
CA PHE A 458 -20.04 -11.85 16.36
C PHE A 458 -20.56 -11.59 14.95
N LYS A 459 -21.51 -10.65 14.84
CA LYS A 459 -22.06 -10.20 13.56
C LYS A 459 -21.24 -9.06 12.97
N LEU A 460 -20.89 -9.16 11.69
CA LEU A 460 -20.10 -8.16 10.99
C LEU A 460 -20.84 -6.83 10.89
N SER A 461 -22.13 -6.88 10.54
CA SER A 461 -23.03 -5.74 10.41
C SER A 461 -23.13 -4.90 11.68
N HIS A 462 -22.97 -5.51 12.86
CA HIS A 462 -22.99 -4.80 14.14
C HIS A 462 -21.77 -3.89 14.35
N PHE A 463 -20.61 -4.22 13.76
CA PHE A 463 -19.37 -3.46 13.92
C PHE A 463 -19.01 -2.62 12.69
N TYR A 464 -19.42 -3.07 11.51
CA TYR A 464 -19.10 -2.48 10.21
C TYR A 464 -20.35 -2.40 9.30
N PRO A 465 -21.42 -1.71 9.72
CA PRO A 465 -22.70 -1.68 8.99
C PRO A 465 -22.59 -1.04 7.59
N SER A 466 -21.63 -0.13 7.41
CA SER A 466 -21.42 0.63 6.17
C SER A 466 -20.76 -0.17 5.05
N ILE A 467 -20.23 -1.36 5.33
CA ILE A 467 -19.62 -2.21 4.31
C ILE A 467 -20.73 -2.92 3.54
N ASP A 468 -20.67 -2.81 2.21
CA ASP A 468 -21.48 -3.59 1.28
C ASP A 468 -20.83 -4.96 1.06
N TYR A 469 -21.31 -5.98 1.78
CA TYR A 469 -20.79 -7.35 1.76
C TYR A 469 -21.26 -8.13 0.53
N GLU A 470 -20.42 -9.03 0.02
CA GLU A 470 -20.77 -9.85 -1.16
C GLU A 470 -21.72 -11.00 -0.83
N GLY A 471 -21.60 -11.57 0.37
CA GLY A 471 -22.34 -12.78 0.75
C GLY A 471 -23.69 -12.55 1.42
N PHE A 472 -23.96 -11.34 1.92
CA PHE A 472 -25.20 -10.99 2.58
C PHE A 472 -25.47 -9.48 2.50
N MET A 473 -26.74 -9.10 2.57
CA MET A 473 -27.14 -7.69 2.63
C MET A 473 -26.96 -7.18 4.07
N SER A 474 -26.18 -6.11 4.27
CA SER A 474 -26.23 -5.40 5.55
C SER A 474 -27.59 -4.69 5.65
N VAL A 475 -28.27 -4.85 6.79
CA VAL A 475 -29.47 -4.05 7.08
C VAL A 475 -28.98 -2.63 7.33
N LYS A 476 -29.30 -1.72 6.41
CA LYS A 476 -28.91 -0.31 6.46
C LYS A 476 -29.53 0.44 7.62
#